data_AF-A0A238WDB3-F1
#
_entry.id   AF-A0A238WDB3-F1
#
_cell.length_a   1.000
_cell.length_b   1.000
_cell.length_c   1.000
_cell.angle_alpha   90.00
_cell.angle_beta   90.00
_cell.angle_gamma   90.00
#
_symmetry.space_group_name_H-M   'P 1'
#
loop_
_entity.id
_entity.type
_entity.pdbx_description
1 polymer ?
#
loop_
_entity_poly.entity_id
_entity_poly.type
_entity_poly.pdbx_seq_one_letter_code
_entity_poly.pdbx_strand_id
1 'polypeptide(L)'
;MERRPSWFLEGLVPELPEARCAEATEPLWDDTVHGESAERQRARHHAAQRICAQCPVQQRCYQVGAELQAPGVWGGVLFEDATAYGKREAAA
;
A
#
# COMPACT_ATOMS: atom_id res chain seq x y z
N MET A 1 11.47 -22.28 -7.75
CA MET A 1 10.45 -22.28 -6.66
C MET A 1 10.49 -20.91 -6.00
N GLU A 2 9.82 -19.95 -6.61
CA GLU A 2 9.78 -18.56 -6.12
C GLU A 2 8.76 -18.48 -4.98
N ARG A 3 9.21 -18.11 -3.79
CA ARG A 3 8.37 -17.98 -2.60
C ARG A 3 7.55 -16.70 -2.73
N ARG A 4 6.32 -16.82 -3.25
CA ARG A 4 5.36 -15.72 -3.28
C ARG A 4 5.04 -15.28 -1.85
N PRO A 5 5.17 -13.99 -1.50
CA PRO A 5 4.82 -13.48 -0.18
C PRO A 5 3.33 -13.68 0.12
N SER A 6 2.97 -13.75 1.41
CA SER A 6 1.61 -14.11 1.86
C SER A 6 0.51 -13.16 1.37
N TRP A 7 0.81 -11.89 1.11
CA TRP A 7 -0.15 -10.93 0.53
C TRP A 7 -0.55 -11.24 -0.92
N PHE A 8 0.17 -12.15 -1.61
CA PHE A 8 -0.16 -12.60 -2.95
C PHE A 8 -1.24 -13.70 -2.96
N LEU A 9 -1.41 -14.45 -1.85
CA LEU A 9 -2.16 -15.72 -1.86
C LEU A 9 -3.66 -15.60 -1.55
N GLU A 10 -4.14 -14.44 -1.12
CA GLU A 10 -5.54 -14.29 -0.68
C GLU A 10 -6.50 -13.83 -1.78
N GLY A 11 -6.04 -13.65 -3.03
CA GLY A 11 -6.90 -13.36 -4.18
C GLY A 11 -7.65 -12.02 -4.11
N LEU A 12 -7.32 -11.17 -3.12
CA LEU A 12 -8.00 -9.90 -2.89
C LEU A 12 -7.60 -8.82 -3.90
N VAL A 13 -6.52 -9.03 -4.66
CA VAL A 13 -6.02 -8.09 -5.65
C VAL A 13 -6.09 -8.74 -7.03
N PRO A 14 -6.80 -8.17 -8.01
CA PRO A 14 -6.73 -8.65 -9.39
C PRO A 14 -5.27 -8.69 -9.85
N GLU A 15 -4.93 -9.65 -10.72
CA GLU A 15 -3.57 -9.76 -11.23
C GLU A 15 -3.15 -8.45 -11.91
N LEU A 16 -2.12 -7.82 -11.35
CA LEU A 16 -1.43 -6.67 -11.90
C LEU A 16 -0.08 -7.15 -12.42
N PRO A 17 -0.03 -7.80 -13.60
CA PRO A 17 1.24 -8.18 -14.21
C PRO A 17 2.10 -6.93 -14.39
N GLU A 18 3.42 -7.07 -14.20
CA GLU A 18 4.38 -5.95 -14.25
C GLU A 18 4.26 -4.92 -13.12
N ALA A 19 3.49 -5.22 -12.06
CA ALA A 19 3.49 -4.41 -10.86
C ALA A 19 4.88 -4.44 -10.20
N ARG A 20 5.56 -3.29 -10.16
CA ARG A 20 6.90 -3.16 -9.56
C ARG A 20 6.94 -3.48 -8.06
N CYS A 21 5.79 -3.43 -7.37
CA CYS A 21 5.72 -3.84 -5.97
C CYS A 21 6.00 -5.34 -5.77
N ALA A 22 5.85 -6.17 -6.82
CA ALA A 22 6.12 -7.60 -6.75
C ALA A 22 7.59 -7.95 -6.44
N GLU A 23 8.52 -7.04 -6.72
CA GLU A 23 9.95 -7.25 -6.52
C GLU A 23 10.45 -6.83 -5.13
N ALA A 24 9.60 -6.20 -4.32
CA ALA A 24 10.04 -5.66 -3.04
C ALA A 24 9.97 -6.67 -1.90
N THR A 25 10.96 -6.58 -1.03
CA THR A 25 11.14 -7.46 0.14
C THR A 25 10.66 -6.83 1.45
N GLU A 26 10.28 -5.55 1.43
CA GLU A 26 9.84 -4.79 2.60
C GLU A 26 8.37 -4.35 2.46
N PRO A 27 7.64 -4.18 3.58
CA PRO A 27 6.23 -3.78 3.59
C PRO A 27 6.04 -2.29 3.28
N LEU A 28 6.52 -1.82 2.13
CA LEU A 28 6.54 -0.39 1.79
C LEU A 28 5.13 0.20 1.61
N TRP A 29 4.18 -0.61 1.17
CA TRP A 29 2.82 -0.17 0.82
C TRP A 29 1.83 -0.29 1.96
N ASP A 30 2.15 -0.98 3.06
CA ASP A 30 1.21 -1.18 4.15
C ASP A 30 0.85 0.17 4.81
N ASP A 31 -0.42 0.39 5.17
CA ASP A 31 -0.80 1.61 5.87
C ASP A 31 -0.02 1.73 7.20
N THR A 32 -0.08 0.68 8.01
CA THR A 32 0.54 0.63 9.34
C THR A 32 1.47 -0.57 9.53
N VAL A 33 2.60 -0.35 10.21
CA VAL A 33 3.49 -1.42 10.70
C VAL A 33 3.63 -1.31 12.21
N HIS A 34 3.49 -2.43 12.93
CA HIS A 34 3.50 -2.43 14.39
C HIS A 34 4.84 -1.93 14.95
N GLY A 35 4.80 -0.92 15.83
CA GLY A 35 6.00 -0.33 16.44
C GLY A 35 6.78 0.63 15.53
N GLU A 36 6.21 0.99 14.37
CA GLU A 36 6.77 2.01 13.48
C GLU A 36 6.48 3.43 14.02
N SER A 37 7.47 4.32 13.91
CA SER A 37 7.26 5.75 14.21
C SER A 37 6.61 6.46 13.02
N ALA A 38 5.87 7.54 13.26
CA ALA A 38 5.25 8.32 12.20
C ALA A 38 6.26 8.85 11.16
N GLU A 39 7.51 9.13 11.56
CA GLU A 39 8.57 9.52 10.64
C GLU A 39 9.01 8.38 9.73
N ARG A 40 9.17 7.16 10.28
CA ARG A 40 9.49 5.98 9.47
C ARG A 40 8.34 5.62 8.54
N GLN A 41 7.11 5.69 9.01
CA GLN A 41 5.91 5.46 8.21
C GLN A 41 5.87 6.40 7.00
N ARG A 42 6.08 7.72 7.22
CA ARG A 42 6.15 8.70 6.13
C ARG A 42 7.28 8.41 5.15
N ALA A 43 8.49 8.09 5.66
CA ALA A 43 9.63 7.78 4.81
C ALA A 43 9.38 6.53 3.96
N ARG A 44 8.76 5.51 4.55
CA ARG A 44 8.38 4.26 3.89
C ARG A 44 7.33 4.48 2.81
N HIS A 45 6.27 5.22 3.12
CA HIS A 45 5.24 5.57 2.13
C HIS A 45 5.81 6.44 1.00
N HIS A 46 6.70 7.39 1.31
CA HIS A 46 7.38 8.17 0.28
C HIS A 46 8.25 7.27 -0.63
N ALA A 47 8.94 6.27 -0.07
CA ALA A 47 9.67 5.30 -0.87
C ALA A 47 8.73 4.48 -1.79
N ALA A 48 7.59 4.02 -1.27
CA ALA A 48 6.56 3.33 -2.06
C ALA A 48 6.03 4.21 -3.21
N GLN A 49 5.73 5.48 -2.94
CA GLN A 49 5.25 6.44 -3.94
C GLN A 49 6.22 6.60 -5.11
N ARG A 50 7.53 6.68 -4.84
CA ARG A 50 8.55 6.78 -5.90
C ARG A 50 8.61 5.52 -6.78
N ILE A 51 8.36 4.34 -6.23
CA ILE A 51 8.28 3.10 -7.00
C ILE A 51 7.01 3.11 -7.85
N CYS A 52 5.87 3.47 -7.26
CA CYS A 52 4.60 3.59 -7.96
C CYS A 52 4.64 4.61 -9.10
N ALA A 53 5.41 5.70 -8.97
CA ALA A 53 5.58 6.72 -10.02
C ALA A 53 6.16 6.16 -11.33
N GLN A 54 6.88 5.04 -11.26
CA GLN A 54 7.54 4.39 -12.40
C GLN A 54 6.84 3.10 -12.84
N CYS A 55 5.73 2.75 -12.19
CA CYS A 55 5.03 1.48 -12.38
C CYS A 55 4.12 1.54 -13.62
N PRO A 56 4.25 0.60 -14.58
CA PRO A 56 3.44 0.62 -15.80
C PRO A 56 1.94 0.44 -15.54
N VAL A 57 1.59 -0.23 -14.43
CA VAL A 57 0.21 -0.50 -14.02
C VAL A 57 -0.34 0.50 -12.99
N GLN A 58 0.29 1.67 -12.83
CA GLN A 58 -0.08 2.67 -11.80
C GLN A 58 -1.58 3.01 -11.80
N GLN A 59 -2.15 3.37 -12.95
CA GLN A 59 -3.56 3.78 -13.05
C GLN A 59 -4.51 2.65 -12.69
N ARG A 60 -4.26 1.44 -13.19
CA ARG A 60 -5.07 0.26 -12.88
C ARG A 60 -4.96 -0.11 -11.39
N CYS A 61 -3.76 -0.02 -10.83
CA CYS A 61 -3.52 -0.26 -9.41
C CYS A 61 -4.28 0.74 -8.52
N TYR A 62 -4.33 2.02 -8.90
CA TYR A 62 -5.13 3.02 -8.19
C TYR A 62 -6.62 2.69 -8.21
N GLN A 63 -7.18 2.32 -9.38
CA GLN A 63 -8.59 1.95 -9.50
C GLN A 63 -8.96 0.79 -8.59
N VAL A 64 -8.11 -0.24 -8.58
CA VAL A 64 -8.27 -1.41 -7.71
C VAL A 64 -8.25 -1.02 -6.23
N GLY A 65 -7.29 -0.20 -5.79
CA GLY A 65 -7.23 0.27 -4.41
C GLY A 65 -8.47 1.07 -4.00
N ALA A 66 -8.98 1.92 -4.91
CA ALA A 66 -10.19 2.69 -4.70
C ALA A 66 -11.46 1.82 -4.62
N GLU A 67 -11.58 0.81 -5.50
CA GLU A 67 -12.71 -0.12 -5.52
C GLU A 67 -12.75 -1.01 -4.27
N LEU A 68 -11.59 -1.51 -3.85
CA LEU A 68 -11.47 -2.39 -2.68
C LEU A 68 -11.52 -1.63 -1.36
N GLN A 69 -11.35 -0.30 -1.38
CA GLN A 69 -11.09 0.52 -0.20
C GLN A 69 -10.02 -0.09 0.70
N ALA A 70 -9.02 -0.72 0.10
CA ALA A 70 -8.00 -1.46 0.84
C ALA A 70 -6.97 -0.46 1.41
N PRO A 71 -6.70 -0.50 2.72
CA PRO A 71 -5.73 0.41 3.31
C PRO A 71 -4.32 0.14 2.78
N GLY A 72 -3.53 1.21 2.64
CA GLY A 72 -2.17 1.16 2.12
C GLY A 72 -1.95 2.00 0.87
N VAL A 73 -0.78 1.87 0.24
CA VAL A 73 -0.39 2.64 -0.93
C VAL A 73 -0.79 1.90 -2.21
N TRP A 74 -1.69 2.48 -2.98
CA TRP A 74 -2.18 1.95 -4.26
C TRP A 74 -2.00 2.98 -5.37
N GLY A 75 -1.33 2.59 -6.45
CA GLY A 75 -1.01 3.50 -7.56
C GLY A 75 -0.21 4.75 -7.13
N GLY A 76 0.45 4.71 -5.97
CA GLY A 76 1.17 5.85 -5.39
C GLY A 76 0.32 6.77 -4.52
N VAL A 77 -0.91 6.38 -4.18
CA VAL A 77 -1.79 7.12 -3.27
C VAL A 77 -1.99 6.31 -2.00
N LEU A 78 -1.86 6.94 -0.84
CA LEU A 78 -2.16 6.31 0.44
C LEU A 78 -3.69 6.32 0.66
N PHE A 79 -4.26 5.13 0.80
CA PHE A 79 -5.61 4.89 1.26
C PHE A 79 -5.52 4.61 2.77
N GLU A 80 -5.99 5.56 3.57
CA GLU A 80 -6.05 5.38 5.02
C GLU A 80 -7.26 4.50 5.37
N ASP A 81 -7.13 3.61 6.35
CA ASP A 81 -8.30 2.94 6.90
C ASP A 81 -9.20 4.00 7.57
N ALA A 82 -10.42 4.19 7.05
CA ALA A 82 -11.38 5.14 7.61
C ALA A 82 -11.69 4.86 9.09
N THR A 83 -11.48 3.64 9.57
CA THR A 83 -11.65 3.28 10.98
C THR A 83 -10.53 3.82 11.89
N ALA A 84 -9.34 4.12 11.34
CA ALA A 84 -8.25 4.77 12.08
C ALA A 84 -8.45 6.29 12.22
N TYR A 85 -9.19 6.92 11.29
CA TYR A 85 -9.43 8.37 11.30
C TYR A 85 -10.39 8.82 12.41
N GLY A 86 -11.30 7.93 12.85
CA GLY A 86 -12.27 8.20 13.93
C GLY A 86 -11.67 8.43 15.32
N LYS A 87 -10.35 8.31 15.51
CA LYS A 87 -9.66 8.59 16.79
C LYS A 87 -8.96 9.95 16.86
N ARG A 88 -8.93 10.74 15.78
CA ARG A 88 -8.23 12.04 15.76
C ARG A 88 -9.12 13.26 16.01
N GLU A 89 -10.45 13.07 16.09
CA GLU A 89 -11.43 14.15 16.35
C GLU A 89 -12.15 14.00 17.71
N ALA A 90 -11.46 13.49 18.73
CA ALA A 90 -11.95 13.51 20.13
C ALA A 90 -10.94 14.18 21.09
N ALA A 91 -10.07 15.03 20.55
CA ALA A 91 -9.16 15.88 21.33
C ALA A 91 -9.12 17.28 20.70
N ALA A 92 -10.22 18.01 20.84
CA ALA A 92 -10.30 19.46 20.72
C ALA A 92 -11.19 19.99 21.84
#